data_AF-A0A8J8B9Z1-F1
#
_entry.id   AF-A0A8J8B9Z1-F1
#
_cell.length_a   1.000
_cell.length_b   1.000
_cell.length_c   1.000
_cell.angle_alpha   90.00
_cell.angle_beta   90.00
_cell.angle_gamma   90.00
#
_symmetry.space_group_name_H-M   'P 1'
#
loop_
_entity.id
_entity.type
_entity.pdbx_description
1 polymer ?
#
loop_
_entity_poly.entity_id
_entity_poly.type
_entity_poly.pdbx_seq_one_letter_code
_entity_poly.pdbx_strand_id
1 'polypeptide(L)'
;MTEPLRPMLMRTENSGAINEKVVEFTVNPEARDRSARSRTMVQDKTLALMAEQGVARDEAAVEKAAQEEGWALFNLGFGISGAKATFAENVLEMGGLSNVNTAMTGLGLFMAIWQVNMDLADGKSTDAALNAYKGMLSFGIGYFGTSAMQVGNIAAFAIDVALQEFGKAAWLARTDAWRQSYVSYYNDMNAGEEQARKNREASDPLRESPEEQQRRIDAQSEGGRTAHDWVYLITKFKTEAKTPEEFETRLTTEVNAYVARFWSSARFDEYASDVGQGIWGIGRGTSLTQGIRDALEDEHKTALYRQFREKIFPVVAHRIWLANLEARVRHFNDRVRPILNQRVTIEIGAYELQQPVQMIMDKPSGGRWEGTWDPAAARPIEITKIAMKRAGMPQEITLMLPGGAQTRPFLLSNDRATVVFGDPVTPLVTVYDRQETGQRCTTVTTPPQGESRSEQAAGPTASGDLHFAMSGMGAAVMGRFDSGSARWSLASPGAIAADGATMIYSAPRFEDIARMTACSGGFLTGDALAQMRCTVERRRDEALSDGTRRQTACTSQATLSLKGGWLSMGERMQYFPLDGEQGEILRNILKESIRRGVVEGYK
;
A
#
# COMPACT_ATOMS: atom_id res chain seq x y z
N MET A 1 13.35 -14.65 -20.89
CA MET A 1 12.88 -14.00 -19.66
C MET A 1 11.36 -14.11 -19.65
N THR A 2 10.77 -14.85 -18.72
CA THR A 2 9.31 -14.90 -18.56
C THR A 2 8.85 -13.62 -17.88
N GLU A 3 7.83 -12.96 -18.42
CA GLU A 3 7.24 -11.78 -17.78
C GLU A 3 6.82 -12.09 -16.33
N PRO A 4 6.99 -11.14 -15.39
CA PRO A 4 6.55 -11.32 -14.02
C PRO A 4 5.03 -11.53 -13.98
N LEU A 5 4.60 -12.58 -13.27
CA LEU A 5 3.20 -12.93 -13.12
C LEU A 5 2.43 -11.79 -12.44
N ARG A 6 1.44 -11.23 -13.15
CA ARG A 6 0.56 -10.20 -12.60
C ARG A 6 -0.61 -10.86 -11.86
N PRO A 7 -0.81 -10.62 -10.56
CA PRO A 7 -1.85 -11.30 -9.79
C PRO A 7 -3.28 -10.79 -10.12
N MET A 8 -3.39 -9.57 -10.64
CA MET A 8 -4.66 -8.97 -11.07
C MET A 8 -4.56 -8.57 -12.54
N LEU A 9 -5.66 -8.74 -13.26
CA LEU A 9 -5.85 -8.25 -14.61
C LEU A 9 -6.81 -7.07 -14.59
N MET A 10 -6.57 -6.10 -15.46
CA MET A 10 -7.45 -4.95 -15.67
C MET A 10 -7.99 -5.02 -17.09
N ARG A 11 -9.30 -5.24 -17.24
CA ARG A 11 -9.96 -5.24 -18.54
C ARG A 11 -10.44 -3.84 -18.88
N THR A 12 -10.06 -3.37 -20.06
CA THR A 12 -10.41 -2.04 -20.57
C THR A 12 -11.21 -2.15 -21.87
N GLU A 13 -12.16 -1.23 -22.07
CA GLU A 13 -12.86 -1.00 -23.35
C GLU A 13 -12.28 0.25 -24.02
N ASN A 14 -12.27 0.29 -25.36
CA ASN A 14 -11.73 1.41 -26.17
C ASN A 14 -10.26 1.72 -25.88
N SER A 15 -9.42 0.68 -25.78
CA SER A 15 -7.99 0.82 -25.43
C SER A 15 -7.27 1.81 -26.35
N GLY A 16 -6.58 2.79 -25.76
CA GLY A 16 -5.80 3.81 -26.47
C GLY A 16 -6.60 5.02 -26.98
N ALA A 17 -7.93 5.00 -26.86
CA ALA A 17 -8.80 6.13 -27.22
C ALA A 17 -9.02 7.08 -26.03
N ILE A 18 -9.51 8.30 -26.31
CA ILE A 18 -9.84 9.30 -25.27
C ILE A 18 -10.92 8.83 -24.29
N ASN A 19 -11.78 7.89 -24.73
CA ASN A 19 -12.87 7.32 -23.97
C ASN A 19 -12.57 5.90 -23.46
N GLU A 20 -11.29 5.55 -23.33
CA GLU A 20 -10.89 4.27 -22.72
C GLU A 20 -11.49 4.17 -21.32
N LYS A 21 -12.09 3.04 -20.96
CA LYS A 21 -12.64 2.85 -19.61
C LYS A 21 -12.26 1.49 -19.05
N VAL A 22 -12.04 1.45 -17.75
CA VAL A 22 -11.86 0.20 -17.00
C VAL A 22 -13.23 -0.45 -16.83
N VAL A 23 -13.39 -1.64 -17.38
CA VAL A 23 -14.63 -2.44 -17.26
C VAL A 23 -14.65 -3.14 -15.92
N GLU A 24 -13.55 -3.83 -15.61
CA GLU A 24 -13.39 -4.58 -14.37
C GLU A 24 -11.93 -4.91 -14.09
N PHE A 25 -11.66 -5.14 -12.81
CA PHE A 25 -10.50 -5.86 -12.33
C PHE A 25 -10.88 -7.30 -12.04
N THR A 26 -10.03 -8.25 -12.41
CA THR A 26 -10.23 -9.68 -12.13
C THR A 26 -8.94 -10.30 -11.58
N VAL A 27 -9.09 -11.40 -10.85
CA VAL A 27 -7.93 -12.23 -10.45
C VAL A 27 -7.38 -12.89 -11.71
N ASN A 28 -6.07 -12.84 -11.93
CA ASN A 28 -5.45 -13.54 -13.04
C ASN A 28 -5.66 -15.06 -12.88
N PRO A 29 -6.31 -15.76 -13.83
CA PRO A 29 -6.49 -17.20 -13.76
C PRO A 29 -5.16 -17.95 -13.60
N GLU A 30 -4.09 -17.50 -14.24
CA GLU A 30 -2.76 -18.09 -14.08
C GLU A 30 -2.21 -17.91 -12.67
N ALA A 31 -2.52 -16.81 -12.00
CA ALA A 31 -2.09 -16.59 -10.63
C ALA A 31 -2.86 -17.48 -9.65
N ARG A 32 -4.16 -17.72 -9.92
CA ARG A 32 -4.97 -18.69 -9.18
C ARG A 32 -4.44 -20.11 -9.35
N ASP A 33 -4.10 -20.49 -10.58
CA ASP A 33 -3.62 -21.82 -10.92
C ASP A 33 -2.18 -22.08 -10.45
N ARG A 34 -1.27 -21.13 -10.66
CA ARG A 34 0.13 -21.28 -10.25
C ARG A 34 0.27 -21.34 -8.75
N SER A 35 -0.49 -20.53 -8.01
CA SER A 35 -0.46 -20.60 -6.56
C SER A 35 -1.04 -21.91 -6.01
N ALA A 36 -2.00 -22.53 -6.73
CA ALA A 36 -2.49 -23.88 -6.38
C ALA A 36 -1.48 -24.98 -6.70
N ARG A 37 -0.67 -24.81 -7.76
CA ARG A 37 0.35 -25.79 -8.18
C ARG A 37 1.71 -25.60 -7.50
N SER A 38 2.02 -24.38 -7.05
CA SER A 38 3.23 -24.09 -6.27
C SER A 38 3.04 -24.67 -4.88
N ARG A 39 3.39 -25.96 -4.73
CA ARG A 39 3.65 -26.56 -3.41
C ARG A 39 4.73 -25.78 -2.62
N THR A 40 5.44 -24.92 -3.33
CA THR A 40 6.57 -24.12 -2.88
C THR A 40 6.35 -22.66 -3.32
N MET A 41 5.46 -21.93 -2.63
CA MET A 41 5.61 -20.44 -2.58
C MET A 41 6.92 -20.05 -1.86
N VAL A 42 7.50 -21.00 -1.12
CA VAL A 42 8.89 -21.01 -0.67
C VAL A 42 9.77 -21.28 -1.89
N GLN A 43 10.61 -20.36 -2.34
CA GLN A 43 11.43 -20.59 -3.54
C GLN A 43 12.24 -21.89 -3.40
N ASP A 44 12.37 -22.70 -4.46
CA ASP A 44 13.23 -23.89 -4.47
C ASP A 44 14.69 -23.54 -4.08
N LYS A 45 15.10 -22.29 -4.28
CA LYS A 45 16.39 -21.74 -3.84
C LYS A 45 16.49 -21.61 -2.31
N THR A 46 15.40 -21.27 -1.62
CA THR A 46 15.28 -21.25 -0.15
C THR A 46 15.32 -22.67 0.42
N LEU A 47 14.59 -23.61 -0.20
CA LEU A 47 14.63 -25.02 0.20
C LEU A 47 15.99 -25.67 -0.09
N ALA A 48 16.66 -25.28 -1.17
CA ALA A 48 18.03 -25.69 -1.46
C ALA A 48 19.04 -25.09 -0.48
N LEU A 49 18.87 -23.82 -0.06
CA LEU A 49 19.67 -23.20 1.01
C LEU A 49 19.45 -23.89 2.36
N MET A 50 18.22 -24.30 2.69
CA MET A 50 17.91 -25.08 3.89
C MET A 50 18.47 -26.52 3.81
N ALA A 51 18.49 -27.13 2.62
CA ALA A 51 19.06 -28.46 2.41
C ALA A 51 20.61 -28.45 2.39
N GLU A 52 21.23 -27.41 1.82
CA GLU A 52 22.68 -27.20 1.88
C GLU A 52 23.15 -26.82 3.29
N GLN A 53 22.37 -26.03 4.04
CA GLN A 53 22.67 -25.71 5.44
C GLN A 53 22.34 -26.86 6.39
N GLY A 54 21.42 -27.75 6.05
CA GLY A 54 21.14 -28.99 6.79
C GLY A 54 22.28 -30.03 6.78
N VAL A 55 23.30 -29.85 5.93
CA VAL A 55 24.52 -30.67 5.94
C VAL A 55 25.60 -30.10 6.88
N ALA A 56 25.46 -28.85 7.34
CA ALA A 56 26.29 -28.26 8.38
C ALA A 56 25.61 -28.39 9.76
N ARG A 57 26.36 -28.94 10.73
CA ARG A 57 25.89 -29.37 12.07
C ARG A 57 25.47 -28.22 13.01
N ASP A 58 24.47 -27.43 12.66
CA ASP A 58 23.90 -26.45 13.59
C ASP A 58 22.37 -26.39 13.49
N GLU A 59 21.73 -27.27 14.26
CA GLU A 59 20.27 -27.47 14.33
C GLU A 59 19.55 -26.16 14.69
N ALA A 60 20.17 -25.32 15.52
CA ALA A 60 19.65 -24.01 15.93
C ALA A 60 19.68 -22.95 14.80
N ALA A 61 20.64 -23.04 13.88
CA ALA A 61 20.72 -22.14 12.72
C ALA A 61 19.65 -22.49 11.67
N VAL A 62 19.38 -23.79 11.47
CA VAL A 62 18.32 -24.30 10.59
C VAL A 62 16.94 -23.94 11.15
N GLU A 63 16.73 -24.07 12.47
CA GLU A 63 15.49 -23.70 13.13
C GLU A 63 15.25 -22.18 13.10
N LYS A 64 16.29 -21.37 13.34
CA LYS A 64 16.22 -19.91 13.25
C LYS A 64 15.98 -19.41 11.82
N ALA A 65 16.65 -19.98 10.81
CA ALA A 65 16.41 -19.66 9.41
C ALA A 65 14.99 -20.06 8.96
N ALA A 66 14.50 -21.22 9.40
CA ALA A 66 13.12 -21.64 9.16
C ALA A 66 12.09 -20.75 9.85
N GLN A 67 12.38 -20.24 11.05
CA GLN A 67 11.53 -19.28 11.76
C GLN A 67 11.56 -17.89 11.11
N GLU A 68 12.74 -17.32 10.84
CA GLU A 68 12.88 -15.99 10.24
C GLU A 68 12.31 -15.93 8.82
N GLU A 69 12.51 -16.98 8.02
CA GLU A 69 12.01 -17.05 6.65
C GLU A 69 10.54 -17.48 6.59
N GLY A 70 10.09 -18.33 7.53
CA GLY A 70 8.67 -18.57 7.80
C GLY A 70 7.94 -17.28 8.16
N TRP A 71 8.59 -16.37 8.91
CA TRP A 71 8.07 -15.05 9.26
C TRP A 71 8.13 -14.04 8.13
N ALA A 72 9.15 -14.10 7.27
CA ALA A 72 9.21 -13.29 6.05
C ALA A 72 8.13 -13.70 5.03
N LEU A 73 7.90 -15.01 4.84
CA LEU A 73 6.84 -15.57 4.00
C LEU A 73 5.44 -15.33 4.58
N PHE A 74 5.30 -15.37 5.91
CA PHE A 74 4.11 -14.91 6.62
C PHE A 74 3.86 -13.43 6.26
N ASN A 75 4.83 -12.53 6.46
CA ASN A 75 4.67 -11.11 6.13
C ASN A 75 4.40 -10.82 4.63
N LEU A 76 4.95 -11.62 3.73
CA LEU A 76 4.72 -11.54 2.27
C LEU A 76 3.32 -12.02 1.88
N GLY A 77 2.84 -13.13 2.46
CA GLY A 77 1.49 -13.67 2.24
C GLY A 77 0.37 -12.84 2.88
N PHE A 78 0.67 -12.15 3.99
CA PHE A 78 -0.26 -11.28 4.72
C PHE A 78 -0.24 -9.81 4.26
N GLY A 79 0.60 -9.44 3.29
CA GLY A 79 0.59 -8.11 2.68
C GLY A 79 1.02 -6.95 3.60
N ILE A 80 1.62 -7.25 4.76
CA ILE A 80 2.13 -6.22 5.70
C ILE A 80 3.37 -5.51 5.12
N SER A 81 4.07 -6.12 4.18
CA SER A 81 5.19 -5.52 3.44
C SER A 81 4.78 -4.58 2.30
N GLY A 82 3.49 -4.52 1.95
CA GLY A 82 3.00 -3.73 0.81
C GLY A 82 2.84 -2.22 1.04
N ALA A 83 3.02 -1.75 2.28
CA ALA A 83 2.87 -0.33 2.64
C ALA A 83 4.17 0.35 3.09
N LYS A 84 5.25 -0.41 3.33
CA LYS A 84 6.55 0.19 3.72
C LYS A 84 7.42 0.60 2.52
N ALA A 85 7.30 -0.06 1.37
CA ALA A 85 8.19 0.23 0.23
C ALA A 85 7.88 1.56 -0.47
N THR A 86 6.61 1.93 -0.66
CA THR A 86 6.27 3.12 -1.49
C THR A 86 6.14 4.43 -0.71
N PHE A 87 6.21 4.40 0.63
CA PHE A 87 6.23 5.60 1.49
C PHE A 87 7.62 5.90 2.06
N ALA A 88 8.47 4.88 2.20
CA ALA A 88 9.87 5.05 2.62
C ALA A 88 10.76 5.65 1.52
N GLU A 89 10.43 5.43 0.24
CA GLU A 89 11.23 5.88 -0.91
C GLU A 89 11.15 7.38 -1.23
N ASN A 90 10.34 8.19 -0.52
CA ASN A 90 10.30 9.64 -0.75
C ASN A 90 10.44 10.50 0.52
N VAL A 91 10.74 9.90 1.69
CA VAL A 91 10.81 10.64 2.97
C VAL A 91 12.10 10.37 3.77
N LEU A 92 12.98 9.44 3.34
CA LEU A 92 14.21 9.09 4.07
C LEU A 92 15.53 9.36 3.33
N GLU A 93 15.54 10.21 2.30
CA GLU A 93 16.78 10.84 1.83
C GLU A 93 17.06 12.13 2.61
N MET A 94 17.56 11.99 3.83
CA MET A 94 18.52 12.91 4.45
C MET A 94 19.39 12.12 5.43
N GLY A 95 20.70 12.08 5.16
CA GLY A 95 21.64 11.16 5.79
C GLY A 95 22.11 11.52 7.20
N GLY A 96 22.72 10.55 7.86
CA GLY A 96 23.54 10.75 9.06
C GLY A 96 23.70 9.49 9.93
N LEU A 97 24.96 9.07 10.10
CA LEU A 97 25.51 8.18 11.15
C LEU A 97 25.27 6.67 10.95
N SER A 98 26.24 5.83 10.57
CA SER A 98 27.53 5.48 11.22
C SER A 98 27.38 5.07 12.69
N ASN A 99 27.69 3.79 12.96
CA ASN A 99 27.86 3.10 14.25
C ASN A 99 26.63 2.54 14.98
N VAL A 100 26.13 1.39 14.53
CA VAL A 100 25.55 0.34 15.40
C VAL A 100 25.98 -1.05 14.90
N ASN A 101 27.29 -1.31 14.91
CA ASN A 101 27.84 -2.66 14.65
C ASN A 101 28.66 -3.20 15.83
N THR A 102 28.32 -2.77 17.05
CA THR A 102 28.90 -3.26 18.31
C THR A 102 27.83 -3.32 19.42
N ALA A 103 26.66 -3.88 19.08
CA ALA A 103 25.57 -4.09 20.04
C ALA A 103 24.83 -5.43 19.90
N MET A 104 25.31 -6.37 19.07
CA MET A 104 24.68 -7.69 18.91
C MET A 104 25.68 -8.84 18.85
N THR A 105 26.66 -8.82 19.74
CA THR A 105 27.59 -9.97 19.98
C THR A 105 27.64 -10.36 21.47
N GLY A 106 26.90 -9.66 22.35
CA GLY A 106 26.86 -9.91 23.80
C GLY A 106 25.55 -10.50 24.34
N LEU A 107 24.54 -10.76 23.51
CA LEU A 107 23.19 -11.13 23.96
C LEU A 107 22.97 -12.64 24.21
N GLY A 108 23.91 -13.51 23.79
CA GLY A 108 23.85 -14.96 24.05
C GLY A 108 24.54 -15.41 25.35
N LEU A 109 25.70 -14.84 25.69
CA LEU A 109 26.40 -15.11 26.96
C LEU A 109 25.66 -14.48 28.15
N PHE A 110 24.96 -13.37 27.91
CA PHE A 110 24.10 -12.71 28.88
C PHE A 110 22.90 -13.60 29.28
N MET A 111 22.30 -14.36 28.36
CA MET A 111 21.17 -15.24 28.67
C MET A 111 21.58 -16.50 29.44
N ALA A 112 22.79 -17.02 29.25
CA ALA A 112 23.32 -18.13 30.05
C ALA A 112 23.69 -17.72 31.48
N ILE A 113 24.27 -16.51 31.66
CA ILE A 113 24.56 -15.96 32.99
C ILE A 113 23.26 -15.53 33.70
N TRP A 114 22.26 -15.07 32.95
CA TRP A 114 20.93 -14.72 33.49
C TRP A 114 20.16 -15.95 33.98
N GLN A 115 20.18 -17.07 33.25
CA GLN A 115 19.55 -18.33 33.68
C GLN A 115 20.21 -18.91 34.93
N VAL A 116 21.55 -18.87 35.03
CA VAL A 116 22.26 -19.31 36.24
C VAL A 116 21.90 -18.45 37.46
N ASN A 117 21.67 -17.14 37.28
CA ASN A 117 21.25 -16.25 38.38
C ASN A 117 19.76 -16.42 38.75
N MET A 118 18.86 -16.71 37.79
CA MET A 118 17.46 -17.06 38.09
C MET A 118 17.36 -18.39 38.85
N ASP A 119 18.12 -19.41 38.44
CA ASP A 119 18.09 -20.73 39.10
C ASP A 119 18.70 -20.69 40.52
N LEU A 120 19.67 -19.80 40.76
CA LEU A 120 20.19 -19.50 42.11
C LEU A 120 19.22 -18.68 42.97
N ALA A 121 18.46 -17.76 42.39
CA ALA A 121 17.44 -16.97 43.08
C ALA A 121 16.21 -17.82 43.47
N ASP A 122 15.89 -18.84 42.67
CA ASP A 122 14.80 -19.80 42.93
C ASP A 122 15.19 -20.96 43.86
N GLY A 123 16.40 -20.92 44.46
CA GLY A 123 16.87 -21.94 45.38
C GLY A 123 17.18 -23.31 44.74
N LYS A 124 17.22 -23.39 43.40
CA LYS A 124 17.49 -24.61 42.63
C LYS A 124 18.99 -24.75 42.36
N SER A 125 19.77 -24.82 43.45
CA SER A 125 21.24 -24.87 43.41
C SER A 125 21.79 -26.08 42.64
N THR A 126 21.01 -27.15 42.49
CA THR A 126 21.42 -28.39 41.82
C THR A 126 21.39 -28.26 40.29
N ASP A 127 20.43 -27.51 39.74
CA ASP A 127 20.30 -27.30 38.28
C ASP A 127 21.26 -26.23 37.77
N ALA A 128 21.47 -25.16 38.55
CA ALA A 128 22.50 -24.16 38.31
C ALA A 128 23.91 -24.77 38.33
N ALA A 129 24.18 -25.67 39.29
CA ALA A 129 25.43 -26.40 39.36
C ALA A 129 25.59 -27.38 38.19
N LEU A 130 24.54 -28.10 37.77
CA LEU A 130 24.61 -29.06 36.67
C LEU A 130 24.94 -28.41 35.32
N ASN A 131 24.38 -27.23 35.06
CA ASN A 131 24.58 -26.49 33.82
C ASN A 131 25.93 -25.75 33.78
N ALA A 132 26.38 -25.18 34.92
CA ALA A 132 27.74 -24.65 35.06
C ALA A 132 28.81 -25.76 34.98
N TYR A 133 28.53 -26.92 35.56
CA TYR A 133 29.39 -28.11 35.56
C TYR A 133 29.53 -28.71 34.16
N LYS A 134 28.45 -28.80 33.36
CA LYS A 134 28.51 -29.22 31.95
C LYS A 134 29.34 -28.26 31.08
N GLY A 135 29.27 -26.95 31.35
CA GLY A 135 30.09 -25.94 30.69
C GLY A 135 31.57 -26.03 31.04
N MET A 136 31.91 -26.26 32.32
CA MET A 136 33.29 -26.42 32.78
C MET A 136 33.89 -27.79 32.45
N LEU A 137 33.10 -28.87 32.42
CA LEU A 137 33.56 -30.24 32.07
C LEU A 137 33.96 -30.37 30.60
N SER A 138 33.18 -29.78 29.69
CA SER A 138 33.50 -29.78 28.26
C SER A 138 34.80 -29.01 27.96
N PHE A 139 35.17 -28.05 28.82
CA PHE A 139 36.43 -27.31 28.73
C PHE A 139 37.60 -28.06 29.42
N GLY A 140 37.35 -28.72 30.56
CA GLY A 140 38.38 -29.42 31.34
C GLY A 140 38.81 -30.78 30.79
N ILE A 141 37.89 -31.53 30.16
CA ILE A 141 38.19 -32.86 29.59
C ILE A 141 39.12 -32.77 28.36
N GLY A 142 39.16 -31.60 27.71
CA GLY A 142 40.07 -31.33 26.60
C GLY A 142 41.53 -31.03 26.99
N TYR A 143 41.84 -30.78 28.27
CA TYR A 143 43.15 -30.22 28.64
C TYR A 143 43.98 -31.05 29.64
N PHE A 144 43.42 -31.89 30.51
CA PHE A 144 44.23 -32.49 31.61
C PHE A 144 43.88 -33.94 32.05
N GLY A 145 44.08 -34.96 31.21
CA GLY A 145 43.94 -36.36 31.63
C GLY A 145 45.27 -37.14 31.70
N THR A 146 45.66 -37.65 32.88
CA THR A 146 46.71 -38.71 33.01
C THR A 146 46.27 -39.90 33.88
N SER A 147 46.92 -41.04 33.62
CA SER A 147 46.38 -42.41 33.63
C SER A 147 46.32 -43.14 34.98
N ALA A 148 46.62 -42.50 36.11
CA ALA A 148 46.78 -43.19 37.40
C ALA A 148 45.52 -43.20 38.29
N MET A 149 44.47 -42.46 37.92
CA MET A 149 43.19 -42.44 38.66
C MET A 149 42.19 -43.50 38.17
N GLN A 150 42.59 -44.33 37.19
CA GLN A 150 41.69 -45.21 36.45
C GLN A 150 41.42 -46.57 37.11
N VAL A 151 42.29 -47.13 37.95
CA VAL A 151 42.15 -48.57 38.28
C VAL A 151 41.22 -48.87 39.49
N GLY A 152 41.06 -47.96 40.44
CA GLY A 152 40.13 -48.14 41.58
C GLY A 152 38.67 -47.77 41.26
N ASN A 153 38.44 -46.86 40.30
CA ASN A 153 37.09 -46.46 39.87
C ASN A 153 36.45 -47.43 38.90
N ILE A 154 37.20 -48.27 38.16
CA ILE A 154 36.66 -49.15 37.12
C ILE A 154 35.65 -50.19 37.65
N ALA A 155 35.79 -50.69 38.88
CA ALA A 155 34.89 -51.72 39.42
C ALA A 155 33.53 -51.15 39.91
N ALA A 156 33.53 -49.99 40.58
CA ALA A 156 32.29 -49.31 40.96
C ALA A 156 31.65 -48.60 39.76
N PHE A 157 32.46 -48.01 38.87
CA PHE A 157 32.01 -47.43 37.60
C PHE A 157 31.39 -48.48 36.68
N ALA A 158 31.92 -49.71 36.58
CA ALA A 158 31.32 -50.75 35.75
C ALA A 158 29.93 -51.20 36.25
N ILE A 159 29.70 -51.23 37.57
CA ILE A 159 28.38 -51.58 38.14
C ILE A 159 27.42 -50.39 38.03
N ASP A 160 27.88 -49.16 38.28
CA ASP A 160 27.05 -47.97 38.21
C ASP A 160 26.71 -47.60 36.75
N VAL A 161 27.66 -47.77 35.82
CA VAL A 161 27.43 -47.71 34.37
C VAL A 161 26.55 -48.87 33.92
N ALA A 162 26.73 -50.11 34.40
CA ALA A 162 25.84 -51.21 34.03
C ALA A 162 24.40 -51.00 34.54
N LEU A 163 24.20 -50.44 35.73
CA LEU A 163 22.87 -50.13 36.28
C LEU A 163 22.25 -48.90 35.61
N GLN A 164 23.04 -47.87 35.27
CA GLN A 164 22.59 -46.71 34.50
C GLN A 164 22.29 -47.08 33.05
N GLU A 165 23.11 -47.90 32.40
CA GLU A 165 22.88 -48.39 31.04
C GLU A 165 21.74 -49.40 30.99
N PHE A 166 21.59 -50.28 31.99
CA PHE A 166 20.41 -51.13 32.12
C PHE A 166 19.15 -50.31 32.41
N GLY A 167 19.23 -49.29 33.27
CA GLY A 167 18.14 -48.36 33.56
C GLY A 167 17.72 -47.57 32.32
N LYS A 168 18.68 -47.05 31.54
CA LYS A 168 18.44 -46.39 30.25
C LYS A 168 17.88 -47.36 29.23
N ALA A 169 18.43 -48.57 29.09
CA ALA A 169 17.94 -49.58 28.17
C ALA A 169 16.52 -50.04 28.52
N ALA A 170 16.22 -50.24 29.81
CA ALA A 170 14.88 -50.57 30.29
C ALA A 170 13.90 -49.41 30.10
N TRP A 171 14.35 -48.16 30.31
CA TRP A 171 13.55 -46.97 30.03
C TRP A 171 13.27 -46.81 28.53
N LEU A 172 14.28 -46.99 27.68
CA LEU A 172 14.16 -46.94 26.22
C LEU A 172 13.24 -48.05 25.70
N ALA A 173 13.37 -49.28 26.19
CA ALA A 173 12.49 -50.39 25.82
C ALA A 173 11.04 -50.13 26.24
N ARG A 174 10.80 -49.55 27.43
CA ARG A 174 9.46 -49.13 27.86
C ARG A 174 8.90 -48.02 27.00
N THR A 175 9.71 -47.00 26.71
CA THR A 175 9.32 -45.87 25.88
C THR A 175 9.00 -46.34 24.47
N ASP A 176 9.77 -47.27 23.92
CA ASP A 176 9.55 -47.82 22.58
C ASP A 176 8.29 -48.68 22.48
N ALA A 177 8.00 -49.51 23.49
CA ALA A 177 6.76 -50.26 23.54
C ALA A 177 5.53 -49.33 23.59
N TRP A 178 5.56 -48.29 24.44
CA TRP A 178 4.50 -47.28 24.47
C TRP A 178 4.44 -46.45 23.18
N ARG A 179 5.57 -46.15 22.53
CA ARG A 179 5.63 -45.49 21.23
C ARG A 179 4.89 -46.28 20.17
N GLN A 180 5.13 -47.59 20.08
CA GLN A 180 4.47 -48.44 19.09
C GLN A 180 2.94 -48.42 19.26
N SER A 181 2.43 -48.58 20.48
CA SER A 181 0.99 -48.48 20.77
C SER A 181 0.41 -47.10 20.46
N TYR A 182 1.11 -46.04 20.86
CA TYR A 182 0.70 -44.66 20.63
C TYR A 182 0.63 -44.34 19.12
N VAL A 183 1.66 -44.73 18.37
CA VAL A 183 1.72 -44.53 16.91
C VAL A 183 0.66 -45.38 16.20
N SER A 184 0.44 -46.64 16.62
CA SER A 184 -0.59 -47.50 16.05
C SER A 184 -1.98 -46.88 16.21
N TYR A 185 -2.31 -46.38 17.40
CA TYR A 185 -3.58 -45.71 17.67
C TYR A 185 -3.86 -44.57 16.68
N TYR A 186 -2.93 -43.62 16.52
CA TYR A 186 -3.16 -42.51 15.60
C TYR A 186 -3.18 -42.96 14.14
N ASN A 187 -2.38 -43.94 13.76
CA ASN A 187 -2.38 -44.47 12.39
C ASN A 187 -3.72 -45.13 12.03
N ASP A 188 -4.24 -45.97 12.92
CA ASP A 188 -5.51 -46.68 12.71
C ASP A 188 -6.68 -45.70 12.65
N MET A 189 -6.73 -44.76 13.59
CA MET A 189 -7.79 -43.74 13.62
C MET A 189 -7.73 -42.82 12.39
N ASN A 190 -6.53 -42.40 11.98
CA ASN A 190 -6.36 -41.56 10.77
C ASN A 190 -6.74 -42.32 9.50
N ALA A 191 -6.40 -43.61 9.40
CA ALA A 191 -6.76 -44.44 8.27
C ALA A 191 -8.29 -44.66 8.19
N GLY A 192 -8.93 -44.91 9.33
CA GLY A 192 -10.38 -45.05 9.43
C GLY A 192 -11.13 -43.80 8.97
N GLU A 193 -10.73 -42.63 9.47
CA GLU A 193 -11.35 -41.35 9.09
C GLU A 193 -11.09 -40.95 7.64
N GLU A 194 -9.88 -41.21 7.13
CA GLU A 194 -9.56 -40.94 5.72
C GLU A 194 -10.39 -41.84 4.78
N GLN A 195 -10.62 -43.10 5.15
CA GLN A 195 -11.50 -43.99 4.41
C GLN A 195 -12.97 -43.54 4.51
N ALA A 196 -13.41 -43.13 5.71
CA ALA A 196 -14.76 -42.59 5.90
C ALA A 196 -14.98 -41.31 5.07
N ARG A 197 -13.97 -40.44 4.99
CA ARG A 197 -13.99 -39.24 4.13
C ARG A 197 -14.15 -39.62 2.66
N LYS A 198 -13.34 -40.53 2.14
CA LYS A 198 -13.44 -40.99 0.74
C LYS A 198 -14.81 -41.58 0.43
N ASN A 199 -15.38 -42.35 1.37
CA ASN A 199 -16.73 -42.89 1.23
C ASN A 199 -17.78 -41.77 1.19
N ARG A 200 -17.66 -40.75 2.05
CA ARG A 200 -18.55 -39.57 2.06
C ARG A 200 -18.48 -38.81 0.73
N GLU A 201 -17.29 -38.50 0.25
CA GLU A 201 -17.07 -37.79 -1.03
C GLU A 201 -17.60 -38.56 -2.23
N ALA A 202 -17.59 -39.90 -2.17
CA ALA A 202 -18.18 -40.74 -3.22
C ALA A 202 -19.72 -40.76 -3.15
N SER A 203 -20.30 -40.66 -1.95
CA SER A 203 -21.76 -40.71 -1.75
C SER A 203 -22.46 -39.37 -1.95
N ASP A 204 -21.80 -38.25 -1.63
CA ASP A 204 -22.34 -36.90 -1.82
C ASP A 204 -21.22 -35.96 -2.30
N PRO A 205 -21.21 -35.61 -3.61
CA PRO A 205 -20.23 -34.68 -4.15
C PRO A 205 -20.51 -33.23 -3.76
N LEU A 206 -21.65 -32.92 -3.13
CA LEU A 206 -21.89 -31.61 -2.54
C LEU A 206 -20.97 -31.45 -1.34
N ARG A 207 -20.21 -30.35 -1.38
CA ARG A 207 -19.17 -30.05 -0.39
C ARG A 207 -19.81 -29.88 0.99
N GLU A 208 -19.40 -30.71 1.95
CA GLU A 208 -19.75 -30.58 3.38
C GLU A 208 -19.68 -29.12 3.81
N SER A 209 -20.76 -28.61 4.42
CA SER A 209 -20.79 -27.21 4.85
C SER A 209 -19.76 -26.96 5.97
N PRO A 210 -19.23 -25.73 6.12
CA PRO A 210 -18.31 -25.39 7.21
C PRO A 210 -18.85 -25.74 8.61
N GLU A 211 -20.16 -25.69 8.79
CA GLU A 211 -20.86 -25.97 10.06
C GLU A 211 -20.97 -27.48 10.35
N GLU A 212 -21.20 -28.29 9.31
CA GLU A 212 -21.16 -29.75 9.42
C GLU A 212 -19.74 -30.24 9.69
N GLN A 213 -18.75 -29.68 8.98
CA GLN A 213 -17.35 -30.02 9.21
C GLN A 213 -16.92 -29.69 10.64
N GLN A 214 -17.32 -28.52 11.18
CA GLN A 214 -17.05 -28.18 12.57
C GLN A 214 -17.71 -29.17 13.53
N ARG A 215 -19.01 -29.45 13.36
CA ARG A 215 -19.74 -30.39 14.22
C ARG A 215 -19.11 -31.77 14.22
N ARG A 216 -18.61 -32.24 13.07
CA ARG A 216 -17.87 -33.49 12.99
C ARG A 216 -16.58 -33.43 13.80
N ILE A 217 -15.77 -32.39 13.60
CA ILE A 217 -14.49 -32.23 14.30
C ILE A 217 -14.71 -32.12 15.82
N ASP A 218 -15.77 -31.45 16.26
CA ASP A 218 -16.14 -31.31 17.68
C ASP A 218 -16.64 -32.64 18.27
N ALA A 219 -17.35 -33.45 17.46
CA ALA A 219 -17.82 -34.77 17.88
C ALA A 219 -16.71 -35.83 17.91
N GLN A 220 -15.55 -35.58 17.28
CA GLN A 220 -14.40 -36.47 17.36
C GLN A 220 -13.80 -36.41 18.77
N SER A 221 -14.06 -37.42 19.60
CA SER A 221 -13.43 -37.62 20.91
C SER A 221 -12.12 -38.40 20.85
N GLU A 222 -11.89 -39.11 19.75
CA GLU A 222 -10.72 -39.97 19.51
C GLU A 222 -9.70 -39.27 18.59
N GLY A 223 -8.62 -39.97 18.22
CA GLY A 223 -7.72 -39.57 17.14
C GLY A 223 -8.43 -39.54 15.77
N GLY A 224 -7.67 -39.42 14.67
CA GLY A 224 -8.25 -39.54 13.32
C GLY A 224 -8.41 -38.25 12.54
N ARG A 225 -7.73 -37.16 12.94
CA ARG A 225 -7.90 -35.88 12.26
C ARG A 225 -7.21 -35.87 10.91
N THR A 226 -7.99 -35.70 9.83
CA THR A 226 -7.45 -35.69 8.47
C THR A 226 -6.69 -34.38 8.19
N ALA A 227 -5.86 -34.37 7.14
CA ALA A 227 -5.22 -33.14 6.68
C ALA A 227 -6.25 -32.07 6.28
N HIS A 228 -7.41 -32.48 5.76
CA HIS A 228 -8.50 -31.56 5.41
C HIS A 228 -9.11 -30.89 6.65
N ASP A 229 -9.25 -31.63 7.75
CA ASP A 229 -9.74 -31.10 9.03
C ASP A 229 -8.76 -30.10 9.64
N TRP A 230 -7.46 -30.41 9.58
CA TRP A 230 -6.43 -29.46 10.00
C TRP A 230 -6.40 -28.19 9.13
N VAL A 231 -6.54 -28.30 7.80
CA VAL A 231 -6.68 -27.12 6.93
C VAL A 231 -7.86 -26.27 7.35
N TYR A 232 -9.01 -26.89 7.67
CA TYR A 232 -10.19 -26.19 8.13
C TYR A 232 -9.96 -25.47 9.47
N LEU A 233 -9.49 -26.18 10.50
CA LEU A 233 -9.25 -25.62 11.84
C LEU A 233 -8.24 -24.48 11.81
N ILE A 234 -7.12 -24.67 11.12
CA ILE A 234 -6.06 -23.65 11.03
C ILE A 234 -6.58 -22.42 10.27
N THR A 235 -7.37 -22.60 9.21
CA THR A 235 -8.02 -21.47 8.52
C THR A 235 -8.96 -20.73 9.47
N LYS A 236 -9.80 -21.46 10.21
CA LYS A 236 -10.73 -20.88 11.20
C LYS A 236 -9.99 -20.10 12.28
N PHE A 237 -8.96 -20.70 12.90
CA PHE A 237 -8.14 -20.02 13.90
C PHE A 237 -7.52 -18.76 13.36
N LYS A 238 -7.03 -18.77 12.12
CA LYS A 238 -6.45 -17.57 11.50
C LYS A 238 -7.48 -16.48 11.20
N THR A 239 -8.70 -16.86 10.84
CA THR A 239 -9.79 -15.91 10.59
C THR A 239 -10.33 -15.29 11.88
N GLU A 240 -10.41 -16.07 12.96
CA GLU A 240 -10.89 -15.60 14.27
C GLU A 240 -9.83 -14.81 15.03
N ALA A 241 -8.57 -15.21 14.92
CA ALA A 241 -7.47 -14.56 15.64
C ALA A 241 -7.17 -13.17 15.09
N LYS A 242 -7.17 -12.19 16.00
CA LYS A 242 -6.85 -10.79 15.69
C LYS A 242 -5.35 -10.54 15.66
N THR A 243 -4.58 -11.31 16.44
CA THR A 243 -3.12 -11.19 16.54
C THR A 243 -2.42 -12.52 16.26
N PRO A 244 -1.13 -12.51 15.93
CA PRO A 244 -0.33 -13.73 15.78
C PRO A 244 -0.31 -14.61 17.05
N GLU A 245 -0.22 -14.00 18.22
CA GLU A 245 -0.14 -14.70 19.52
C GLU A 245 -1.46 -15.41 19.84
N GLU A 246 -2.60 -14.81 19.50
CA GLU A 246 -3.90 -15.45 19.64
C GLU A 246 -4.02 -16.68 18.72
N PHE A 247 -3.51 -16.58 17.49
CA PHE A 247 -3.48 -17.71 16.55
C PHE A 247 -2.59 -18.85 17.07
N GLU A 248 -1.37 -18.54 17.51
CA GLU A 248 -0.44 -19.52 18.08
C GLU A 248 -1.05 -20.21 19.31
N THR A 249 -1.63 -19.42 20.22
CA THR A 249 -2.28 -19.96 21.43
C THR A 249 -3.39 -20.94 21.07
N ARG A 250 -4.26 -20.60 20.09
CA ARG A 250 -5.35 -21.47 19.63
C ARG A 250 -4.80 -22.75 18.98
N LEU A 251 -3.80 -22.62 18.10
CA LEU A 251 -3.19 -23.77 17.43
C LEU A 251 -2.51 -24.71 18.43
N THR A 252 -1.69 -24.17 19.34
CA THR A 252 -0.97 -24.96 20.35
C THR A 252 -1.95 -25.62 21.32
N THR A 253 -3.00 -24.91 21.76
CA THR A 253 -4.05 -25.49 22.60
C THR A 253 -4.73 -26.66 21.90
N GLU A 254 -5.09 -26.49 20.62
CA GLU A 254 -5.74 -27.54 19.84
C GLU A 254 -4.82 -28.75 19.59
N VAL A 255 -3.55 -28.51 19.29
CA VAL A 255 -2.54 -29.56 19.10
C VAL A 255 -2.32 -30.33 20.41
N ASN A 256 -2.16 -29.63 21.53
CA ASN A 256 -2.00 -30.25 22.86
C ASN A 256 -3.23 -31.08 23.24
N ALA A 257 -4.43 -30.54 23.03
CA ALA A 257 -5.67 -31.27 23.27
C ALA A 257 -5.76 -32.51 22.37
N TYR A 258 -5.35 -32.41 21.10
CA TYR A 258 -5.38 -33.53 20.17
C TYR A 258 -4.42 -34.65 20.57
N VAL A 259 -3.16 -34.35 20.89
CA VAL A 259 -2.18 -35.39 21.24
C VAL A 259 -2.51 -36.09 22.57
N ALA A 260 -3.14 -35.38 23.50
CA ALA A 260 -3.58 -35.95 24.77
C ALA A 260 -4.75 -36.95 24.64
N ARG A 261 -5.47 -36.98 23.49
CA ARG A 261 -6.67 -37.83 23.31
C ARG A 261 -6.39 -39.32 23.48
N PHE A 262 -5.18 -39.78 23.15
CA PHE A 262 -4.81 -41.19 23.34
C PHE A 262 -5.01 -41.63 24.79
N TRP A 263 -4.63 -40.80 25.75
CA TRP A 263 -4.67 -41.15 27.18
C TRP A 263 -6.09 -41.19 27.75
N SER A 264 -7.03 -40.49 27.12
CA SER A 264 -8.45 -40.47 27.49
C SER A 264 -9.32 -41.30 26.55
N SER A 265 -8.72 -42.02 25.61
CA SER A 265 -9.43 -42.82 24.61
C SER A 265 -10.20 -43.96 25.28
N ALA A 266 -11.42 -44.23 24.81
CA ALA A 266 -12.15 -45.42 25.24
C ALA A 266 -11.45 -46.72 24.79
N ARG A 267 -10.57 -46.62 23.78
CA ARG A 267 -9.74 -47.71 23.25
C ARG A 267 -8.35 -47.76 23.87
N PHE A 268 -8.05 -46.94 24.89
CA PHE A 268 -6.74 -46.91 25.52
C PHE A 268 -6.27 -48.32 25.96
N ASP A 269 -7.16 -49.09 26.60
CA ASP A 269 -6.84 -50.43 27.09
C ASP A 269 -6.52 -51.43 25.95
N GLU A 270 -7.13 -51.27 24.77
CA GLU A 270 -6.85 -52.09 23.59
C GLU A 270 -5.38 -51.94 23.18
N TYR A 271 -4.94 -50.69 22.99
CA TYR A 271 -3.58 -50.38 22.56
C TYR A 271 -2.54 -50.55 23.69
N ALA A 272 -2.93 -50.32 24.95
CA ALA A 272 -2.06 -50.51 26.10
C ALA A 272 -1.80 -51.99 26.41
N SER A 273 -2.70 -52.90 26.00
CA SER A 273 -2.58 -54.33 26.26
C SER A 273 -1.34 -54.96 25.59
N ASP A 274 -0.92 -54.43 24.45
CA ASP A 274 0.25 -54.89 23.69
C ASP A 274 1.58 -54.51 24.35
N VAL A 275 1.62 -53.40 25.10
CA VAL A 275 2.82 -52.95 25.84
C VAL A 275 3.20 -53.95 26.94
N GLY A 276 2.21 -54.62 27.53
CA GLY A 276 2.37 -55.52 28.67
C GLY A 276 2.91 -56.91 28.33
N GLN A 277 2.89 -57.33 27.06
CA GLN A 277 3.36 -58.67 26.67
C GLN A 277 4.86 -58.72 26.31
N GLY A 278 5.49 -57.58 26.03
CA GLY A 278 6.88 -57.51 25.56
C GLY A 278 7.96 -57.36 26.64
N ILE A 279 7.60 -56.93 27.86
CA ILE A 279 8.58 -56.53 28.89
C ILE A 279 8.53 -57.51 30.07
N TRP A 280 9.51 -58.40 30.15
CA TRP A 280 9.65 -59.40 31.23
C TRP A 280 9.68 -58.72 32.62
N GLY A 281 8.67 -58.99 33.44
CA GLY A 281 8.73 -58.80 34.90
C GLY A 281 8.24 -57.46 35.49
N ILE A 282 7.58 -56.58 34.73
CA ILE A 282 7.01 -55.31 35.26
C ILE A 282 5.49 -55.26 35.02
N GLY A 283 4.71 -55.00 36.07
CA GLY A 283 3.24 -54.97 36.01
C GLY A 283 2.65 -53.89 35.11
N ARG A 284 1.48 -54.17 34.52
CA ARG A 284 0.79 -53.39 33.46
C ARG A 284 0.52 -51.91 33.80
N GLY A 285 0.41 -51.53 35.08
CA GLY A 285 0.07 -50.18 35.50
C GLY A 285 1.24 -49.28 35.91
N THR A 286 2.44 -49.84 36.14
CA THR A 286 3.57 -49.08 36.73
C THR A 286 4.62 -48.63 35.71
N SER A 287 4.46 -48.99 34.43
CA SER A 287 5.46 -48.70 33.38
C SER A 287 5.25 -47.34 32.70
N LEU A 288 4.03 -46.78 32.73
CA LEU A 288 3.71 -45.48 32.15
C LEU A 288 3.97 -44.37 33.16
N THR A 289 5.06 -43.63 32.97
CA THR A 289 5.39 -42.45 33.78
C THR A 289 4.92 -41.19 33.06
N GLN A 290 4.75 -40.08 33.80
CA GLN A 290 4.43 -38.79 33.18
C GLN A 290 5.50 -38.37 32.14
N GLY A 291 6.78 -38.62 32.44
CA GLY A 291 7.86 -38.33 31.49
C GLY A 291 7.78 -39.13 30.18
N ILE A 292 7.26 -40.36 30.20
CA ILE A 292 7.00 -41.13 28.96
C ILE A 292 5.81 -40.51 28.20
N ARG A 293 4.75 -40.08 28.89
CA ARG A 293 3.61 -39.41 28.25
C ARG A 293 4.05 -38.14 27.55
N ASP A 294 4.74 -37.27 28.26
CA ASP A 294 5.22 -35.98 27.75
C ASP A 294 6.14 -36.20 26.53
N ALA A 295 7.08 -37.16 26.61
CA ALA A 295 7.99 -37.48 25.51
C ALA A 295 7.26 -37.98 24.25
N LEU A 296 6.23 -38.83 24.40
CA LEU A 296 5.45 -39.34 23.27
C LEU A 296 4.54 -38.28 22.66
N GLU A 297 3.93 -37.43 23.50
CA GLU A 297 3.17 -36.29 23.03
C GLU A 297 4.04 -35.33 22.23
N ASP A 298 5.23 -34.98 22.74
CA ASP A 298 6.16 -34.08 22.05
C ASP A 298 6.70 -34.66 20.73
N GLU A 299 6.98 -35.97 20.69
CA GLU A 299 7.33 -36.69 19.46
C GLU A 299 6.19 -36.58 18.42
N HIS A 300 4.94 -36.75 18.84
CA HIS A 300 3.80 -36.66 17.94
C HIS A 300 3.46 -35.22 17.52
N LYS A 301 3.60 -34.24 18.42
CA LYS A 301 3.52 -32.80 18.08
C LYS A 301 4.52 -32.47 16.98
N THR A 302 5.76 -32.94 17.10
CA THR A 302 6.81 -32.75 16.09
C THR A 302 6.40 -33.34 14.74
N ALA A 303 5.82 -34.55 14.73
CA ALA A 303 5.30 -35.17 13.50
C ALA A 303 4.13 -34.39 12.89
N LEU A 304 3.20 -33.88 13.71
CA LEU A 304 2.08 -33.05 13.27
C LEU A 304 2.57 -31.72 12.67
N TYR A 305 3.52 -31.03 13.31
CA TYR A 305 4.07 -29.78 12.77
C TYR A 305 4.80 -30.00 11.43
N ARG A 306 5.48 -31.14 11.26
CA ARG A 306 6.04 -31.53 9.96
C ARG A 306 4.93 -31.68 8.90
N GLN A 307 3.85 -32.38 9.25
CA GLN A 307 2.67 -32.50 8.38
C GLN A 307 2.04 -31.14 8.08
N PHE A 308 2.00 -30.24 9.06
CA PHE A 308 1.45 -28.89 8.91
C PHE A 308 2.24 -28.14 7.86
N ARG A 309 3.57 -28.09 8.01
CA ARG A 309 4.50 -27.46 7.08
C ARG A 309 4.36 -28.00 5.65
N GLU A 310 4.31 -29.31 5.49
CA GLU A 310 4.40 -29.95 4.16
C GLU A 310 3.07 -30.01 3.43
N LYS A 311 1.94 -30.14 4.15
CA LYS A 311 0.64 -30.45 3.54
C LYS A 311 -0.46 -29.43 3.84
N ILE A 312 -0.43 -28.77 4.99
CA ILE A 312 -1.56 -27.97 5.47
C ILE A 312 -1.29 -26.48 5.29
N PHE A 313 -0.19 -25.95 5.80
CA PHE A 313 0.15 -24.53 5.67
C PHE A 313 0.24 -24.03 4.23
N PRO A 314 0.79 -24.76 3.25
CA PRO A 314 0.76 -24.31 1.85
C PRO A 314 -0.68 -24.12 1.34
N VAL A 315 -1.60 -25.01 1.70
CA VAL A 315 -3.01 -24.94 1.31
C VAL A 315 -3.71 -23.78 2.02
N VAL A 316 -3.47 -23.61 3.33
CA VAL A 316 -4.03 -22.50 4.12
C VAL A 316 -3.52 -21.15 3.59
N ALA A 317 -2.21 -21.03 3.36
CA ALA A 317 -1.58 -19.82 2.83
C ALA A 317 -2.14 -19.47 1.44
N HIS A 318 -2.28 -20.45 0.55
CA HIS A 318 -2.91 -20.23 -0.76
C HIS A 318 -4.36 -19.74 -0.64
N ARG A 319 -5.19 -20.37 0.22
CA ARG A 319 -6.58 -19.95 0.44
C ARG A 319 -6.67 -18.52 0.97
N ILE A 320 -5.85 -18.17 1.95
CA ILE A 320 -5.80 -16.82 2.53
C ILE A 320 -5.33 -15.80 1.48
N TRP A 321 -4.25 -16.11 0.76
CA TRP A 321 -3.73 -15.25 -0.29
C TRP A 321 -4.78 -14.98 -1.37
N LEU A 322 -5.48 -16.02 -1.84
CA LEU A 322 -6.54 -15.89 -2.83
C LEU A 322 -7.71 -15.06 -2.30
N ALA A 323 -8.15 -15.31 -1.06
CA ALA A 323 -9.23 -14.53 -0.44
C ALA A 323 -8.86 -13.04 -0.31
N ASN A 324 -7.62 -12.74 0.09
CA ASN A 324 -7.09 -11.37 0.15
C ASN A 324 -7.00 -10.73 -1.23
N LEU A 325 -6.58 -11.48 -2.24
CA LEU A 325 -6.52 -11.01 -3.62
C LEU A 325 -7.91 -10.72 -4.19
N GLU A 326 -8.88 -11.60 -3.95
CA GLU A 326 -10.28 -11.39 -4.33
C GLU A 326 -10.89 -10.18 -3.62
N ALA A 327 -10.60 -9.99 -2.33
CA ALA A 327 -11.01 -8.80 -1.57
C ALA A 327 -10.38 -7.51 -2.15
N ARG A 328 -9.11 -7.56 -2.54
CA ARG A 328 -8.43 -6.45 -3.21
C ARG A 328 -9.05 -6.16 -4.57
N VAL A 329 -9.35 -7.18 -5.38
CA VAL A 329 -10.05 -7.02 -6.67
C VAL A 329 -11.41 -6.36 -6.48
N ARG A 330 -12.20 -6.77 -5.47
CA ARG A 330 -13.47 -6.10 -5.11
C ARG A 330 -13.24 -4.63 -4.78
N HIS A 331 -12.29 -4.32 -3.89
CA HIS A 331 -11.94 -2.95 -3.55
C HIS A 331 -11.55 -2.11 -4.79
N PHE A 332 -10.77 -2.67 -5.71
CA PHE A 332 -10.40 -1.98 -6.95
C PHE A 332 -11.61 -1.72 -7.84
N ASN A 333 -12.53 -2.68 -7.97
CA ASN A 333 -13.77 -2.49 -8.72
C ASN A 333 -14.71 -1.45 -8.11
N ASP A 334 -14.76 -1.37 -6.78
CA ASP A 334 -15.68 -0.48 -6.06
C ASP A 334 -15.13 0.94 -5.90
N ARG A 335 -13.82 1.09 -5.71
CA ARG A 335 -13.19 2.37 -5.36
C ARG A 335 -12.32 2.93 -6.47
N VAL A 336 -11.49 2.10 -7.10
CA VAL A 336 -10.47 2.56 -8.06
C VAL A 336 -11.05 2.70 -9.46
N ARG A 337 -11.87 1.73 -9.91
CA ARG A 337 -12.49 1.75 -11.24
C ARG A 337 -13.32 3.01 -11.48
N PRO A 338 -14.22 3.46 -10.57
CA PRO A 338 -14.97 4.71 -10.80
C PRO A 338 -14.05 5.91 -10.94
N ILE A 339 -12.99 6.00 -10.13
CA ILE A 339 -12.01 7.10 -10.20
C ILE A 339 -11.28 7.09 -11.55
N LEU A 340 -10.78 5.94 -12.00
CA LEU A 340 -10.10 5.81 -13.29
C LEU A 340 -11.01 6.14 -14.48
N ASN A 341 -12.32 5.93 -14.33
CA ASN A 341 -13.33 6.25 -15.33
C ASN A 341 -13.89 7.68 -15.21
N GLN A 342 -13.46 8.46 -14.21
CA GLN A 342 -13.79 9.89 -14.17
C GLN A 342 -13.23 10.60 -15.39
N ARG A 343 -13.95 11.64 -15.83
CA ARG A 343 -13.60 12.45 -16.98
C ARG A 343 -12.80 13.66 -16.53
N VAL A 344 -11.82 13.97 -17.36
CA VAL A 344 -11.02 15.17 -17.35
C VAL A 344 -11.52 16.00 -18.51
N THR A 345 -11.87 17.25 -18.22
CA THR A 345 -12.48 18.15 -19.17
C THR A 345 -11.47 19.16 -19.66
N ILE A 346 -11.23 19.20 -20.97
CA ILE A 346 -10.42 20.24 -21.61
C ILE A 346 -11.37 21.10 -22.44
N GLU A 347 -11.66 22.30 -21.96
CA GLU A 347 -12.47 23.27 -22.69
C GLU A 347 -11.62 23.99 -23.72
N ILE A 348 -12.00 23.88 -25.00
CA ILE A 348 -11.27 24.51 -26.09
C ILE A 348 -12.17 25.56 -26.72
N GLY A 349 -11.85 26.83 -26.51
CA GLY A 349 -12.47 27.94 -27.22
C GLY A 349 -11.66 28.26 -28.46
N ALA A 350 -12.23 28.08 -29.64
CA ALA A 350 -11.59 28.46 -30.89
C ALA A 350 -12.45 29.50 -31.60
N TYR A 351 -12.28 30.75 -31.17
CA TYR A 351 -13.05 31.88 -31.66
C TYR A 351 -12.58 32.30 -33.05
N GLU A 352 -13.49 32.93 -33.80
CA GLU A 352 -13.27 33.40 -35.18
C GLU A 352 -13.01 32.30 -36.23
N LEU A 353 -13.06 31.02 -35.87
CA LEU A 353 -13.04 29.92 -36.82
C LEU A 353 -14.23 30.04 -37.79
N GLN A 354 -13.95 30.00 -39.09
CA GLN A 354 -14.97 30.04 -40.14
C GLN A 354 -15.34 28.65 -40.68
N GLN A 355 -14.45 27.67 -40.51
CA GLN A 355 -14.60 26.31 -41.01
C GLN A 355 -13.98 25.31 -40.04
N PRO A 356 -14.40 24.03 -40.08
CA PRO A 356 -13.81 23.01 -39.23
C PRO A 356 -12.32 22.84 -39.47
N VAL A 357 -11.55 22.62 -38.40
CA VAL A 357 -10.08 22.48 -38.44
C VAL A 357 -9.64 21.19 -37.78
N GLN A 358 -8.47 20.66 -38.16
CA GLN A 358 -7.93 19.49 -37.48
C GLN A 358 -7.34 19.90 -36.14
N MET A 359 -7.70 19.16 -35.09
CA MET A 359 -7.10 19.26 -33.75
C MET A 359 -6.19 18.06 -33.52
N ILE A 360 -5.01 18.33 -32.97
CA ILE A 360 -3.98 17.34 -32.67
C ILE A 360 -3.51 17.55 -31.22
N MET A 361 -3.44 16.46 -30.47
CA MET A 361 -2.77 16.40 -29.16
C MET A 361 -1.74 15.26 -29.20
N ASP A 362 -0.46 15.60 -29.13
CA ASP A 362 0.60 14.61 -29.11
C ASP A 362 0.69 13.93 -27.74
N LYS A 363 0.79 12.60 -27.76
CA LYS A 363 0.88 11.79 -26.54
C LYS A 363 2.35 11.69 -26.12
N PRO A 364 2.69 11.99 -24.85
CA PRO A 364 4.05 11.78 -24.35
C PRO A 364 4.54 10.33 -24.50
N SER A 365 3.64 9.35 -24.44
CA SER A 365 3.97 7.94 -24.66
C SER A 365 4.18 7.55 -26.14
N GLY A 366 4.06 8.51 -27.07
CA GLY A 366 4.07 8.27 -28.51
C GLY A 366 2.68 8.15 -29.15
N GLY A 367 2.58 8.61 -30.40
CA GLY A 367 1.35 8.76 -31.16
C GLY A 367 0.60 10.06 -30.85
N ARG A 368 -0.61 10.21 -31.40
CA ARG A 368 -1.42 11.43 -31.29
C ARG A 368 -2.89 11.13 -31.11
N TRP A 369 -3.62 12.00 -30.43
CA TRP A 369 -5.07 12.09 -30.49
C TRP A 369 -5.44 13.13 -31.54
N GLU A 370 -6.24 12.73 -32.52
CA GLU A 370 -6.67 13.60 -33.62
C GLU A 370 -8.19 13.70 -33.63
N GLY A 371 -8.69 14.87 -34.02
CA GLY A 371 -10.11 15.10 -34.20
C GLY A 371 -10.37 16.30 -35.11
N THR A 372 -11.62 16.56 -35.42
CA THR A 372 -12.04 17.77 -36.12
C THR A 372 -12.70 18.70 -35.11
N TRP A 373 -12.26 19.95 -35.09
CA TRP A 373 -12.83 21.02 -34.30
C TRP A 373 -13.75 21.87 -35.17
N ASP A 374 -15.02 21.95 -34.79
CA ASP A 374 -16.02 22.73 -35.52
C ASP A 374 -15.93 24.22 -35.10
N PRO A 375 -16.14 25.19 -36.00
CA PRO A 375 -16.16 26.63 -35.73
C PRO A 375 -17.19 27.12 -34.70
N ALA A 376 -18.07 26.24 -34.22
CA ALA A 376 -19.03 26.55 -33.17
C ALA A 376 -18.39 26.99 -31.83
N ALA A 377 -19.24 27.50 -30.92
CA ALA A 377 -18.89 27.85 -29.55
C ALA A 377 -18.03 26.77 -28.85
N ALA A 378 -17.21 27.17 -27.88
CA ALA A 378 -16.24 26.27 -27.25
C ALA A 378 -16.92 24.98 -26.77
N ARG A 379 -16.20 23.88 -26.93
CA ARG A 379 -16.68 22.56 -26.54
C ARG A 379 -15.70 21.93 -25.54
N PRO A 380 -16.20 21.13 -24.61
CA PRO A 380 -15.35 20.30 -23.78
C PRO A 380 -14.90 19.07 -24.57
N ILE A 381 -13.62 18.72 -24.45
CA ILE A 381 -13.13 17.37 -24.70
C ILE A 381 -13.09 16.64 -23.37
N GLU A 382 -13.73 15.49 -23.33
CA GLU A 382 -13.74 14.65 -22.15
C GLU A 382 -12.84 13.44 -22.36
N ILE A 383 -11.80 13.35 -21.52
CA ILE A 383 -10.80 12.29 -21.56
C ILE A 383 -10.91 11.53 -20.24
N THR A 384 -10.98 10.21 -20.26
CA THR A 384 -10.97 9.45 -19.00
C THR A 384 -9.60 9.52 -18.33
N LYS A 385 -9.57 9.48 -16.99
CA LYS A 385 -8.31 9.47 -16.24
C LYS A 385 -7.41 8.30 -16.62
N ILE A 386 -7.97 7.14 -16.94
CA ILE A 386 -7.19 5.98 -17.42
C ILE A 386 -6.55 6.23 -18.79
N ALA A 387 -7.29 6.81 -19.75
CA ALA A 387 -6.74 7.17 -21.05
C ALA A 387 -5.57 8.16 -20.89
N MET A 388 -5.76 9.17 -20.04
CA MET A 388 -4.72 10.16 -19.75
C MET A 388 -3.51 9.55 -19.01
N LYS A 389 -3.73 8.62 -18.08
CA LYS A 389 -2.64 7.92 -17.37
C LYS A 389 -1.81 7.04 -18.31
N ARG A 390 -2.44 6.37 -19.29
CA ARG A 390 -1.76 5.49 -20.24
C ARG A 390 -1.01 6.26 -21.34
N ALA A 391 -1.64 7.29 -21.91
CA ALA A 391 -1.04 8.09 -22.96
C ALA A 391 0.04 9.06 -22.46
N GLY A 392 0.05 9.32 -21.15
CA GLY A 392 0.66 10.51 -20.59
C GLY A 392 -0.25 11.72 -20.79
N MET A 393 -0.06 12.76 -19.96
CA MET A 393 -0.84 13.98 -20.06
C MET A 393 -0.27 14.87 -21.17
N PRO A 394 -1.00 15.12 -22.28
CA PRO A 394 -0.58 16.13 -23.24
C PRO A 394 -0.46 17.48 -22.54
N GLN A 395 0.52 18.27 -22.96
CA GLN A 395 0.72 19.61 -22.40
C GLN A 395 0.25 20.69 -23.36
N GLU A 396 -0.04 20.33 -24.61
CA GLU A 396 -0.33 21.27 -25.69
C GLU A 396 -1.42 20.72 -26.61
N ILE A 397 -2.15 21.63 -27.25
CA ILE A 397 -3.13 21.36 -28.29
C ILE A 397 -2.72 22.15 -29.52
N THR A 398 -2.73 21.48 -30.67
CA THR A 398 -2.45 22.10 -31.96
C THR A 398 -3.72 22.12 -32.81
N LEU A 399 -4.09 23.30 -33.31
CA LEU A 399 -5.13 23.46 -34.33
C LEU A 399 -4.48 23.77 -35.69
N MET A 400 -4.85 23.01 -36.72
CA MET A 400 -4.41 23.21 -38.10
C MET A 400 -5.29 24.24 -38.79
N LEU A 401 -4.98 25.52 -38.58
CA LEU A 401 -5.76 26.63 -39.17
C LEU A 401 -5.37 26.87 -40.63
N PRO A 402 -6.21 27.55 -41.44
CA PRO A 402 -5.87 27.93 -42.82
C PRO A 402 -4.59 28.77 -42.94
N GLY A 403 -4.29 29.58 -41.91
CA GLY A 403 -3.07 30.40 -41.82
C GLY A 403 -1.85 29.67 -41.25
N GLY A 404 -1.94 28.36 -40.99
CA GLY A 404 -0.87 27.57 -40.38
C GLY A 404 -1.27 26.93 -39.05
N ALA A 405 -0.45 26.00 -38.58
CA ALA A 405 -0.65 25.34 -37.30
C ALA A 405 -0.46 26.34 -36.14
N GLN A 406 -1.41 26.37 -35.21
CA GLN A 406 -1.27 27.09 -33.94
C GLN A 406 -1.25 26.08 -32.80
N THR A 407 -0.21 26.16 -31.97
CA THR A 407 -0.05 25.31 -30.78
C THR A 407 -0.20 26.15 -29.53
N ARG A 408 -1.01 25.66 -28.58
CA ARG A 408 -1.25 26.32 -27.30
C ARG A 408 -1.03 25.32 -26.15
N PRO A 409 -0.19 25.67 -25.16
CA PRO A 409 -0.06 24.84 -23.97
C PRO A 409 -1.24 25.06 -23.04
N PHE A 410 -1.54 24.05 -22.23
CA PHE A 410 -2.59 24.11 -21.23
C PHE A 410 -2.14 23.50 -19.91
N LEU A 411 -2.80 23.93 -18.83
CA LEU A 411 -2.55 23.39 -17.50
C LEU A 411 -3.83 22.76 -16.99
N LEU A 412 -3.73 21.49 -16.58
CA LEU A 412 -4.82 20.81 -15.91
C LEU A 412 -4.83 21.17 -14.43
N SER A 413 -5.99 21.58 -13.94
CA SER A 413 -6.26 21.76 -12.52
C SER A 413 -7.63 21.20 -12.18
N ASN A 414 -7.68 20.35 -11.15
CA ASN A 414 -8.92 19.71 -10.69
C ASN A 414 -9.70 19.05 -11.84
N ASP A 415 -9.00 18.26 -12.66
CA ASP A 415 -9.56 17.58 -13.82
C ASP A 415 -10.17 18.53 -14.88
N ARG A 416 -9.79 19.81 -14.87
CA ARG A 416 -10.20 20.81 -15.85
C ARG A 416 -9.02 21.56 -16.45
N ALA A 417 -9.08 21.84 -17.74
CA ALA A 417 -8.18 22.76 -18.42
C ALA A 417 -8.99 23.62 -19.39
N THR A 418 -8.49 24.82 -19.66
CA THR A 418 -9.05 25.72 -20.68
C THR A 418 -7.95 26.12 -21.65
N VAL A 419 -8.27 26.09 -22.93
CA VAL A 419 -7.40 26.52 -24.03
C VAL A 419 -8.19 27.46 -24.92
N VAL A 420 -7.62 28.61 -25.28
CA VAL A 420 -8.27 29.57 -26.17
C VAL A 420 -7.39 29.86 -27.38
N PHE A 421 -8.02 29.78 -28.55
CA PHE A 421 -7.54 30.22 -29.84
C PHE A 421 -8.43 31.36 -30.32
N GLY A 422 -7.82 32.43 -30.85
CA GLY A 422 -8.54 33.64 -31.23
C GLY A 422 -9.00 34.49 -30.04
N ASP A 423 -9.86 35.49 -30.32
CA ASP A 423 -10.34 36.45 -29.33
C ASP A 423 -11.67 36.00 -28.70
N PRO A 424 -11.72 35.80 -27.36
CA PRO A 424 -12.95 35.37 -26.71
C PRO A 424 -14.03 36.46 -26.73
N VAL A 425 -15.26 36.05 -27.05
CA VAL A 425 -16.43 36.93 -26.97
C VAL A 425 -16.84 37.06 -25.50
N THR A 426 -16.62 38.24 -24.93
CA THR A 426 -16.87 38.54 -23.51
C THR A 426 -17.88 39.68 -23.37
N PRO A 427 -19.17 39.40 -23.10
CA PRO A 427 -20.22 40.44 -23.06
C PRO A 427 -20.04 41.43 -21.90
N LEU A 428 -19.24 41.06 -20.90
CA LEU A 428 -18.84 41.88 -19.77
C LEU A 428 -17.34 41.71 -19.54
N VAL A 429 -16.60 42.82 -19.48
CA VAL A 429 -15.19 42.86 -19.08
C VAL A 429 -15.07 43.80 -17.89
N THR A 430 -14.81 43.26 -16.72
CA THR A 430 -14.52 44.05 -15.50
C THR A 430 -13.09 44.54 -15.50
N VAL A 431 -12.86 45.74 -14.99
CA VAL A 431 -11.53 46.38 -14.89
C VAL A 431 -11.21 46.61 -13.43
N TYR A 432 -10.08 46.07 -12.97
CA TYR A 432 -9.58 46.25 -11.61
C TYR A 432 -8.30 47.07 -11.61
N ASP A 433 -8.18 48.05 -10.72
CA ASP A 433 -6.88 48.61 -10.34
C ASP A 433 -6.15 47.58 -9.48
N ARG A 434 -4.98 47.14 -9.94
CA ARG A 434 -4.15 46.18 -9.23
C ARG A 434 -2.97 46.90 -8.58
N GLN A 435 -2.74 46.58 -7.31
CA GLN A 435 -1.55 47.01 -6.55
C GLN A 435 -0.90 45.78 -5.91
N GLU A 436 0.32 45.43 -6.30
CA GLU A 436 1.05 44.29 -5.73
C GLU A 436 2.18 44.70 -4.79
N THR A 437 2.41 43.87 -3.77
CA THR A 437 3.63 43.92 -2.97
C THR A 437 4.85 43.47 -3.78
N GLY A 438 6.05 43.67 -3.24
CA GLY A 438 7.27 43.13 -3.83
C GLY A 438 7.16 41.61 -4.02
N GLN A 439 7.64 41.12 -5.17
CA GLN A 439 7.56 39.70 -5.52
C GLN A 439 8.69 38.91 -4.85
N ARG A 440 8.41 37.67 -4.46
CA ARG A 440 9.43 36.68 -4.08
C ARG A 440 9.54 35.65 -5.19
N CYS A 441 10.68 35.64 -5.87
CA CYS A 441 10.93 34.79 -7.02
C CYS A 441 11.91 33.68 -6.67
N THR A 442 11.60 32.46 -7.12
CA THR A 442 12.51 31.32 -7.11
C THR A 442 12.78 30.92 -8.55
N THR A 443 14.05 30.91 -8.93
CA THR A 443 14.50 30.50 -10.26
C THR A 443 15.21 29.16 -10.16
N VAL A 444 14.65 28.13 -10.78
CA VAL A 444 15.28 26.81 -10.91
C VAL A 444 15.89 26.69 -12.30
N THR A 445 17.19 26.51 -12.36
CA THR A 445 17.95 26.29 -13.59
C THR A 445 18.37 24.84 -13.65
N THR A 446 17.89 24.11 -14.65
CA THR A 446 18.17 22.68 -14.85
C THR A 446 18.97 22.52 -16.14
N PRO A 447 20.29 22.24 -16.06
CA PRO A 447 21.08 21.98 -17.25
C PRO A 447 20.65 20.67 -17.91
N PRO A 448 20.98 20.43 -19.20
CA PRO A 448 20.69 19.15 -19.87
C PRO A 448 21.33 17.96 -19.15
N GLN A 449 22.50 18.18 -18.56
CA GLN A 449 23.25 17.24 -17.75
C GLN A 449 23.77 17.96 -16.51
N GLY A 450 23.52 17.40 -15.33
CA GLY A 450 23.94 17.97 -14.04
C GLY A 450 22.77 18.27 -13.10
N GLU A 451 23.10 18.74 -11.91
CA GLU A 451 22.11 19.06 -10.87
C GLU A 451 21.44 20.41 -11.13
N SER A 452 20.14 20.47 -10.83
CA SER A 452 19.39 21.72 -10.85
C SER A 452 19.89 22.68 -9.78
N ARG A 453 20.02 23.97 -10.12
CA ARG A 453 20.34 25.04 -9.18
C ARG A 453 19.12 25.91 -8.91
N SER A 454 18.91 26.28 -7.66
CA SER A 454 17.81 27.16 -7.24
C SER A 454 18.35 28.45 -6.65
N GLU A 455 17.88 29.58 -7.15
CA GLU A 455 18.20 30.92 -6.62
C GLU A 455 16.92 31.65 -6.24
N GLN A 456 16.98 32.45 -5.18
CA GLN A 456 15.89 33.31 -4.74
C GLN A 456 16.25 34.78 -4.96
N ALA A 457 15.31 35.55 -5.48
CA ALA A 457 15.47 36.97 -5.70
C ALA A 457 14.18 37.74 -5.39
N ALA A 458 14.31 39.01 -5.04
CA ALA A 458 13.18 39.93 -5.02
C ALA A 458 12.84 40.33 -6.46
N GLY A 459 11.58 40.19 -6.84
CA GLY A 459 11.05 40.65 -8.12
C GLY A 459 10.39 42.04 -8.01
N PRO A 460 10.13 42.69 -9.15
CA PRO A 460 9.51 44.01 -9.17
C PRO A 460 8.08 43.98 -8.62
N THR A 461 7.61 45.11 -8.11
CA THR A 461 6.18 45.35 -7.83
C THR A 461 5.44 45.55 -9.16
N ALA A 462 4.27 44.93 -9.32
CA ALA A 462 3.40 45.20 -10.47
C ALA A 462 2.18 46.02 -10.03
N SER A 463 1.77 46.97 -10.86
CA SER A 463 0.57 47.78 -10.67
C SER A 463 -0.10 48.07 -12.01
N GLY A 464 -1.32 48.61 -11.97
CA GLY A 464 -2.08 49.02 -13.16
C GLY A 464 -3.35 48.20 -13.39
N ASP A 465 -4.01 48.48 -14.51
CA ASP A 465 -5.33 47.92 -14.80
C ASP A 465 -5.23 46.44 -15.22
N LEU A 466 -6.02 45.59 -14.55
CA LEU A 466 -6.19 44.18 -14.88
C LEU A 466 -7.63 43.95 -15.36
N HIS A 467 -7.78 43.52 -16.61
CA HIS A 467 -9.10 43.29 -17.19
C HIS A 467 -9.45 41.81 -17.03
N PHE A 468 -10.66 41.55 -16.58
CA PHE A 468 -11.15 40.21 -16.27
C PHE A 468 -12.55 40.02 -16.84
N ALA A 469 -12.79 38.87 -17.45
CA ALA A 469 -14.10 38.49 -17.94
C ALA A 469 -14.38 37.02 -17.64
N MET A 470 -15.66 36.70 -17.44
CA MET A 470 -16.14 35.34 -17.48
C MET A 470 -16.75 35.09 -18.85
N SER A 471 -16.25 34.07 -19.56
CA SER A 471 -16.95 33.57 -20.73
C SER A 471 -18.24 32.87 -20.30
N GLY A 472 -19.21 32.74 -21.20
CA GLY A 472 -20.48 32.04 -20.93
C GLY A 472 -20.33 30.56 -20.54
N MET A 473 -19.11 30.02 -20.54
CA MET A 473 -18.80 28.61 -20.27
C MET A 473 -18.09 28.43 -18.93
N GLY A 474 -17.96 29.49 -18.12
CA GLY A 474 -17.28 29.43 -16.81
C GLY A 474 -15.75 29.51 -16.90
N ALA A 475 -15.18 29.58 -18.10
CA ALA A 475 -13.78 29.94 -18.27
C ALA A 475 -13.56 31.42 -17.97
N ALA A 476 -12.52 31.69 -17.20
CA ALA A 476 -12.04 33.03 -16.90
C ALA A 476 -11.11 33.50 -18.03
N VAL A 477 -11.18 34.77 -18.37
CA VAL A 477 -10.24 35.42 -19.29
C VAL A 477 -9.66 36.62 -18.57
N MET A 478 -8.33 36.70 -18.55
CA MET A 478 -7.61 37.79 -17.92
C MET A 478 -6.64 38.43 -18.91
N GLY A 479 -6.53 39.75 -18.91
CA GLY A 479 -5.54 40.41 -19.73
C GLY A 479 -5.78 41.89 -19.90
N ARG A 480 -5.60 42.38 -21.13
CA ARG A 480 -5.89 43.76 -21.51
C ARG A 480 -6.88 43.79 -22.67
N PHE A 481 -8.00 44.45 -22.43
CA PHE A 481 -9.07 44.65 -23.40
C PHE A 481 -8.93 46.04 -24.03
N ASP A 482 -8.86 46.09 -25.35
CA ASP A 482 -8.90 47.32 -26.14
C ASP A 482 -10.35 47.63 -26.53
N SER A 483 -10.86 48.71 -25.96
CA SER A 483 -12.21 49.17 -26.22
C SER A 483 -12.45 49.73 -27.62
N GLY A 484 -11.41 50.26 -28.27
CA GLY A 484 -11.53 50.84 -29.60
C GLY A 484 -11.85 49.77 -30.65
N SER A 485 -11.24 48.60 -30.49
CA SER A 485 -11.43 47.43 -31.36
C SER A 485 -12.41 46.40 -30.79
N ALA A 486 -12.85 46.56 -29.53
CA ALA A 486 -13.61 45.57 -28.77
C ALA A 486 -12.93 44.18 -28.74
N ARG A 487 -11.59 44.15 -28.68
CA ARG A 487 -10.77 42.95 -28.74
C ARG A 487 -9.79 42.88 -27.58
N TRP A 488 -9.33 41.67 -27.28
CA TRP A 488 -8.28 41.46 -26.30
C TRP A 488 -6.92 41.69 -26.97
N SER A 489 -6.13 42.65 -26.49
CA SER A 489 -4.76 42.83 -26.99
C SER A 489 -3.85 41.68 -26.55
N LEU A 490 -4.14 41.11 -25.37
CA LEU A 490 -3.55 39.89 -24.84
C LEU A 490 -4.57 39.26 -23.89
N ALA A 491 -4.94 38.00 -24.12
CA ALA A 491 -5.89 37.26 -23.29
C ALA A 491 -5.26 35.98 -22.77
N SER A 492 -5.33 35.80 -21.46
CA SER A 492 -5.02 34.57 -20.76
C SER A 492 -6.29 33.81 -20.47
N PRO A 493 -6.53 32.70 -21.17
CA PRO A 493 -7.58 31.79 -20.77
C PRO A 493 -7.24 31.15 -19.43
N GLY A 494 -8.27 30.90 -18.64
CA GLY A 494 -8.13 30.28 -17.35
C GLY A 494 -9.38 29.56 -16.90
N ALA A 495 -9.24 28.80 -15.83
CA ALA A 495 -10.32 28.08 -15.18
C ALA A 495 -10.39 28.49 -13.70
N ILE A 496 -11.61 28.54 -13.17
CA ILE A 496 -11.84 28.59 -11.73
C ILE A 496 -11.75 27.16 -11.19
N ALA A 497 -10.90 26.96 -10.19
CA ALA A 497 -10.74 25.70 -9.50
C ALA A 497 -12.00 25.31 -8.72
N ALA A 498 -12.08 24.06 -8.27
CA ALA A 498 -13.24 23.54 -7.56
C ALA A 498 -13.51 24.23 -6.21
N ASP A 499 -12.50 24.92 -5.64
CA ASP A 499 -12.64 25.73 -4.42
C ASP A 499 -13.37 27.07 -4.66
N GLY A 500 -13.62 27.44 -5.92
CA GLY A 500 -14.24 28.71 -6.31
C GLY A 500 -13.38 29.96 -6.07
N ALA A 501 -12.20 29.82 -5.45
CA ALA A 501 -11.35 30.92 -5.01
C ALA A 501 -9.99 30.96 -5.72
N THR A 502 -9.63 29.88 -6.40
CA THR A 502 -8.40 29.77 -7.17
C THR A 502 -8.69 29.90 -8.66
N MET A 503 -8.05 30.87 -9.32
CA MET A 503 -8.07 31.05 -10.76
C MET A 503 -6.72 30.63 -11.35
N ILE A 504 -6.73 29.81 -12.40
CA ILE A 504 -5.51 29.28 -13.02
C ILE A 504 -5.54 29.61 -14.50
N TYR A 505 -4.44 30.19 -14.99
CA TYR A 505 -4.34 30.72 -16.34
C TYR A 505 -3.33 29.91 -17.18
N SER A 506 -3.76 29.51 -18.37
CA SER A 506 -2.95 28.86 -19.40
C SER A 506 -2.32 29.90 -20.34
N ALA A 507 -1.43 29.46 -21.23
CA ALA A 507 -0.77 30.39 -22.13
C ALA A 507 -1.67 30.79 -23.31
N PRO A 508 -1.51 32.01 -23.86
CA PRO A 508 -0.53 33.01 -23.47
C PRO A 508 -0.87 33.65 -22.10
N ARG A 509 0.14 33.81 -21.23
CA ARG A 509 -0.04 34.38 -19.89
C ARG A 509 0.18 35.89 -19.91
N PHE A 510 -0.80 36.65 -19.46
CA PHE A 510 -0.75 38.10 -19.31
C PHE A 510 0.17 38.40 -18.14
N GLU A 511 1.29 39.07 -18.45
CA GLU A 511 2.35 39.36 -17.48
C GLU A 511 2.85 38.13 -16.71
N ASP A 512 2.91 36.97 -17.38
CA ASP A 512 3.30 35.68 -16.82
C ASP A 512 2.43 35.18 -15.65
N ILE A 513 1.28 35.80 -15.37
CA ILE A 513 0.38 35.37 -14.29
C ILE A 513 -0.17 33.99 -14.63
N ALA A 514 0.20 32.99 -13.81
CA ALA A 514 -0.20 31.62 -13.97
C ALA A 514 -1.35 31.25 -13.04
N ARG A 515 -1.45 31.92 -11.88
CA ARG A 515 -2.43 31.59 -10.87
C ARG A 515 -2.74 32.77 -9.95
N MET A 516 -3.98 32.85 -9.51
CA MET A 516 -4.44 33.74 -8.44
C MET A 516 -5.19 32.89 -7.41
N THR A 517 -4.78 32.95 -6.15
CA THR A 517 -5.32 32.11 -5.06
C THR A 517 -5.66 32.94 -3.84
N ALA A 518 -6.38 32.34 -2.89
CA ALA A 518 -6.69 32.94 -1.59
C ALA A 518 -7.31 34.34 -1.72
N CYS A 519 -8.12 34.55 -2.76
CA CYS A 519 -8.81 35.80 -3.00
C CYS A 519 -9.85 36.01 -1.91
N SER A 520 -9.61 36.99 -1.04
CA SER A 520 -10.53 37.39 0.03
C SER A 520 -10.94 38.84 -0.20
N GLY A 521 -12.24 39.09 -0.23
CA GLY A 521 -12.75 40.40 -0.60
C GLY A 521 -14.23 40.52 -0.29
N GLY A 522 -14.75 41.72 -0.50
CA GLY A 522 -16.16 42.00 -0.28
C GLY A 522 -16.66 43.11 -1.18
N PHE A 523 -17.97 43.25 -1.21
CA PHE A 523 -18.63 44.43 -1.74
C PHE A 523 -18.61 45.55 -0.71
N LEU A 524 -18.46 46.79 -1.19
CA LEU A 524 -18.45 48.02 -0.39
C LEU A 524 -17.33 48.07 0.67
N THR A 525 -16.20 47.41 0.39
CA THR A 525 -15.00 47.41 1.23
C THR A 525 -14.08 48.59 0.90
N GLY A 526 -13.76 49.39 1.91
CA GLY A 526 -12.98 50.61 1.74
C GLY A 526 -13.66 51.63 0.82
N ASP A 527 -12.88 52.20 -0.09
CA ASP A 527 -13.32 53.24 -1.04
C ASP A 527 -13.74 52.68 -2.41
N ALA A 528 -13.68 51.35 -2.61
CA ALA A 528 -14.06 50.70 -3.86
C ALA A 528 -15.44 50.02 -3.75
N LEU A 529 -16.10 49.82 -4.90
CA LEU A 529 -17.37 49.08 -4.93
C LEU A 529 -17.14 47.60 -4.59
N ALA A 530 -16.03 47.05 -5.05
CA ALA A 530 -15.53 45.74 -4.66
C ALA A 530 -14.01 45.81 -4.54
N GLN A 531 -13.48 45.22 -3.47
CA GLN A 531 -12.04 45.07 -3.29
C GLN A 531 -11.73 43.64 -2.85
N MET A 532 -10.70 43.05 -3.44
CA MET A 532 -10.20 41.72 -3.05
C MET A 532 -8.68 41.73 -2.89
N ARG A 533 -8.20 40.90 -1.97
CA ARG A 533 -6.79 40.61 -1.76
C ARG A 533 -6.54 39.18 -2.21
N CYS A 534 -5.64 39.01 -3.16
CA CYS A 534 -5.29 37.71 -3.74
C CYS A 534 -3.79 37.47 -3.60
N THR A 535 -3.38 36.21 -3.56
CA THR A 535 -2.00 35.82 -3.84
C THR A 535 -1.86 35.61 -5.34
N VAL A 536 -0.94 36.34 -5.98
CA VAL A 536 -0.66 36.23 -7.41
C VAL A 536 0.64 35.47 -7.61
N GLU A 537 0.58 34.43 -8.43
CA GLU A 537 1.74 33.66 -8.86
C GLU A 537 1.99 33.86 -10.35
N ARG A 538 3.23 34.23 -10.67
CA ARG A 538 3.75 34.31 -12.03
C ARG A 538 4.69 33.16 -12.29
N ARG A 539 4.60 32.60 -13.49
CA ARG A 539 5.49 31.53 -13.93
C ARG A 539 6.00 31.79 -15.33
N ARG A 540 7.32 31.87 -15.44
CA ARG A 540 8.06 31.96 -16.70
C ARG A 540 8.91 30.72 -16.87
N ASP A 541 8.72 30.02 -17.98
CA ASP A 541 9.54 28.88 -18.36
C ASP A 541 10.34 29.30 -19.61
N GLU A 542 11.67 29.27 -19.52
CA GLU A 542 12.60 29.66 -20.58
C GLU A 542 13.49 28.46 -20.92
N ALA A 543 13.58 28.12 -22.22
CA ALA A 543 14.56 27.17 -22.72
C ALA A 543 15.73 27.96 -23.32
N LEU A 544 16.92 27.78 -22.77
CA LEU A 544 18.15 28.40 -23.25
C LEU A 544 18.72 27.59 -24.43
N SER A 545 19.57 28.24 -25.24
CA SER A 545 20.12 27.66 -26.46
C SER A 545 21.03 26.45 -26.23
N ASP A 546 21.60 26.32 -25.03
CA ASP A 546 22.40 25.17 -24.59
C ASP A 546 21.53 23.99 -24.10
N GLY A 547 20.21 24.10 -24.17
CA GLY A 547 19.25 23.11 -23.66
C GLY A 547 18.95 23.24 -22.17
N THR A 548 19.57 24.19 -21.48
CA THR A 548 19.27 24.48 -20.07
C THR A 548 17.85 25.02 -19.95
N ARG A 549 17.07 24.47 -19.01
CA ARG A 549 15.72 24.96 -18.71
C ARG A 549 15.76 25.86 -17.47
N ARG A 550 15.27 27.08 -17.61
CA ARG A 550 15.11 28.03 -16.50
C ARG A 550 13.63 28.21 -16.20
N GLN A 551 13.23 27.91 -14.98
CA GLN A 551 11.86 28.08 -14.49
C GLN A 551 11.86 29.11 -13.38
N THR A 552 11.17 30.23 -13.59
CA THR A 552 11.03 31.29 -12.59
C THR A 552 9.59 31.30 -12.08
N ALA A 553 9.41 31.11 -10.78
CA ALA A 553 8.12 31.24 -10.11
C ALA A 553 8.17 32.41 -9.12
N CYS A 554 7.32 33.41 -9.32
CA CYS A 554 7.25 34.60 -8.47
C CYS A 554 5.90 34.66 -7.75
N THR A 555 5.90 34.97 -6.46
CA THR A 555 4.68 35.14 -5.65
C THR A 555 4.60 36.53 -5.06
N SER A 556 3.39 37.10 -5.00
CA SER A 556 3.11 38.41 -4.41
C SER A 556 1.70 38.47 -3.83
N GLN A 557 1.46 39.43 -2.92
CA GLN A 557 0.10 39.78 -2.51
C GLN A 557 -0.38 40.93 -3.38
N ALA A 558 -1.58 40.81 -3.93
CA ALA A 558 -2.23 41.81 -4.77
C ALA A 558 -3.51 42.31 -4.12
N THR A 559 -3.72 43.62 -4.15
CA THR A 559 -5.03 44.23 -3.89
C THR A 559 -5.63 44.61 -5.24
N LEU A 560 -6.84 44.13 -5.51
CA LEU A 560 -7.61 44.44 -6.70
C LEU A 560 -8.83 45.27 -6.30
N SER A 561 -8.97 46.45 -6.87
CA SER A 561 -10.08 47.38 -6.61
C SER A 561 -10.87 47.58 -7.89
N LEU A 562 -12.17 47.28 -7.89
CA LEU A 562 -13.01 47.42 -9.08
C LEU A 562 -13.10 48.89 -9.53
N LYS A 563 -12.56 49.20 -10.72
CA LYS A 563 -12.64 50.53 -11.35
C LYS A 563 -13.87 50.70 -12.21
N GLY A 564 -14.35 49.63 -12.84
CA GLY A 564 -15.45 49.73 -13.80
C GLY A 564 -15.62 48.48 -14.62
N GLY A 565 -16.38 48.58 -15.71
CA GLY A 565 -16.52 47.50 -16.66
C GLY A 565 -16.98 47.94 -18.03
N TRP A 566 -16.56 47.19 -19.04
CA TRP A 566 -17.09 47.27 -20.40
C TRP A 566 -18.28 46.33 -20.53
N LEU A 567 -19.43 46.85 -20.93
CA LEU A 567 -20.64 46.08 -21.17
C LEU A 567 -21.03 46.13 -22.65
N SER A 568 -21.46 44.99 -23.17
CA SER A 568 -22.00 44.89 -24.52
C SER A 568 -23.37 45.57 -24.59
N MET A 569 -23.47 46.58 -25.46
CA MET A 569 -24.67 47.34 -25.78
C MET A 569 -24.93 47.20 -27.29
N GLY A 570 -25.37 46.00 -27.71
CA GLY A 570 -25.45 45.63 -29.12
C GLY A 570 -24.07 45.30 -29.70
N GLU A 571 -23.71 45.91 -30.83
CA GLU A 571 -22.41 45.69 -31.50
C GLU A 571 -21.25 46.45 -30.86
N ARG A 572 -21.51 47.28 -29.85
CA ARG A 572 -20.49 48.13 -29.21
C ARG A 572 -20.33 47.78 -27.74
N MET A 573 -19.11 47.87 -27.26
CA MET A 573 -18.80 47.84 -25.83
C MET A 573 -18.75 49.27 -25.29
N GLN A 574 -19.42 49.53 -24.18
CA GLN A 574 -19.39 50.82 -23.48
C GLN A 574 -18.79 50.66 -22.09
N TYR A 575 -17.89 51.56 -21.70
CA TYR A 575 -17.31 51.57 -20.36
C TYR A 575 -18.20 52.30 -19.38
N PHE A 576 -18.37 51.69 -18.22
CA PHE A 576 -19.08 52.24 -17.09
C PHE A 576 -18.10 52.36 -15.92
N PRO A 577 -17.61 53.57 -15.61
CA PRO A 577 -16.74 53.78 -14.47
C PRO A 577 -17.52 53.54 -13.18
N LEU A 578 -16.90 52.81 -12.26
CA LEU A 578 -17.34 52.55 -10.89
C LEU A 578 -16.35 53.14 -9.87
N ASP A 579 -15.30 53.77 -10.35
CA ASP A 579 -14.41 54.68 -9.66
C ASP A 579 -14.86 56.15 -9.84
N GLY A 580 -14.17 57.06 -9.16
CA GLY A 580 -14.50 58.50 -9.18
C GLY A 580 -15.87 58.85 -8.58
N GLU A 581 -16.41 60.00 -8.98
CA GLU A 581 -17.64 60.60 -8.43
C GLU A 581 -18.89 59.74 -8.70
N GLN A 582 -19.04 59.20 -9.92
CA GLN A 582 -20.17 58.34 -10.28
C GLN A 582 -20.17 57.05 -9.46
N GLY A 583 -18.99 56.44 -9.31
CA GLY A 583 -18.80 55.29 -8.43
C GLY A 583 -19.13 55.59 -6.98
N GLU A 584 -18.73 56.76 -6.48
CA GLU A 584 -19.01 57.20 -5.11
C GLU A 584 -20.50 57.36 -4.85
N ILE A 585 -21.22 58.02 -5.75
CA ILE A 585 -22.68 58.16 -5.68
C ILE A 585 -23.33 56.77 -5.62
N LEU A 586 -22.95 55.85 -6.50
CA LEU A 586 -23.49 54.49 -6.52
C LEU A 586 -23.19 53.74 -5.21
N ARG A 587 -21.95 53.82 -4.70
CA ARG A 587 -21.58 53.20 -3.42
C ARG A 587 -22.40 53.77 -2.26
N ASN A 588 -22.63 55.08 -2.22
CA ASN A 588 -23.41 55.72 -1.17
C ASN A 588 -24.88 55.28 -1.22
N ILE A 589 -25.46 55.18 -2.42
CA ILE A 589 -26.82 54.66 -2.63
C ILE A 589 -26.92 53.20 -2.16
N LEU A 590 -25.95 52.35 -2.49
CA LEU A 590 -25.94 50.94 -2.10
C LEU A 590 -25.75 50.78 -0.59
N LYS A 591 -24.81 51.53 0.03
CA LYS A 591 -24.61 51.54 1.49
C LYS A 591 -25.88 51.97 2.22
N GLU A 592 -26.56 53.01 1.74
CA GLU A 592 -27.81 53.49 2.34
C GLU A 592 -28.97 52.50 2.15
N SER A 593 -29.10 51.89 0.96
CA SER A 593 -30.11 50.87 0.68
C SER A 593 -29.96 49.64 1.58
N ILE A 594 -28.72 49.16 1.77
CA ILE A 594 -28.43 48.04 2.67
C ILE A 594 -28.75 48.42 4.12
N ARG A 595 -28.37 49.62 4.56
CA ARG A 595 -28.72 50.11 5.91
C ARG A 595 -30.22 50.11 6.14
N ARG A 596 -31.00 50.61 5.18
CA ARG A 596 -32.47 50.64 5.27
C ARG A 596 -33.07 49.24 5.26
N GLY A 597 -32.66 48.38 4.34
CA GLY A 597 -33.17 47.02 4.22
C GLY A 597 -32.88 46.16 5.47
N VAL A 598 -31.71 46.33 6.10
CA VAL A 598 -31.40 45.67 7.38
C VAL A 598 -32.30 46.20 8.50
N VAL A 599 -32.52 47.52 8.58
CA VAL A 599 -33.41 48.10 9.60
C VAL A 599 -34.86 47.64 9.43
N GLU A 600 -35.34 47.50 8.19
CA GLU A 600 -36.70 47.04 7.91
C GLU A 600 -36.88 45.52 8.09
N GLY A 601 -35.86 44.71 7.79
CA GLY A 601 -35.92 43.26 7.98
C GLY A 601 -35.87 42.79 9.45
N TYR A 602 -35.50 43.67 10.39
CA TYR A 602 -35.51 43.41 11.83
C TYR A 602 -36.76 43.93 12.56
N LYS A 603 -37.66 44.63 11.85
CA LYS A 603 -38.99 45.03 12.36
C LYS A 603 -40.02 44.01 11.91
#